data_AF-A0A061I9V0-F1
#
_entry.id   AF-A0A061I9V0-F1
#
_cell.length_a   1.000
_cell.length_b   1.000
_cell.length_c   1.000
_cell.angle_alpha   90.00
_cell.angle_beta   90.00
_cell.angle_gamma   90.00
#
_symmetry.space_group_name_H-M   'P 1'
#
loop_
_entity.id
_entity.type
_entity.pdbx_description
1 polymer ?
#
loop_
_entity_poly.entity_id
_entity_poly.type
_entity_poly.pdbx_seq_one_letter_code
_entity_poly.pdbx_strand_id
1 'polypeptide(L)'
;MEERNTIGDFLSKDSNISTRETPITAPNGSIYSDSSYCGIMAKVMFFICFIFALVGMAANAMVLWLLGFRLHRNAFSVYILNLAMADFLFLCFQFIFYLLILINIFYYTISIHILLFFTVVSIFAYFCGLNILSAISIERCLSVMWPIWYRCQRPRHTSAVTCALLWALSLMLTLLDEEACSLLVNSSDMFWCQTFDFIMISCCANPIIYFFVGSIRHHRFQQKSLKLFLQRALQDTPEEEADGERVSSGEPEELDTV
;
A
#
# COMPACT_ATOMS: atom_id res chain seq x y z
N MET A 1 19.60 -33.50 102.39
CA MET A 1 18.30 -32.96 101.91
C MET A 1 18.46 -32.45 100.47
N GLU A 2 18.35 -33.25 99.40
CA GLU A 2 17.85 -34.65 99.28
C GLU A 2 16.35 -34.75 99.58
N GLU A 3 15.45 -35.25 98.72
CA GLU A 3 15.56 -35.70 97.31
C GLU A 3 14.30 -35.15 96.54
N ARG A 4 13.71 -35.64 95.44
CA ARG A 4 13.79 -36.91 94.68
C ARG A 4 13.68 -36.72 93.16
N ASN A 5 14.36 -37.60 92.43
CA ASN A 5 14.28 -37.77 90.97
C ASN A 5 12.89 -38.23 90.44
N THR A 6 12.62 -37.96 89.16
CA THR A 6 11.84 -38.86 88.28
C THR A 6 12.60 -38.99 86.94
N ILE A 7 12.69 -40.21 86.38
CA ILE A 7 13.56 -40.57 85.25
C ILE A 7 12.76 -41.35 84.19
N GLY A 8 13.11 -41.16 82.90
CA GLY A 8 12.67 -41.95 81.75
C GLY A 8 11.39 -41.45 81.04
N ASP A 9 11.10 -41.83 79.78
CA ASP A 9 11.93 -42.53 78.77
C ASP A 9 11.19 -42.54 77.39
N PHE A 10 11.74 -42.87 76.20
CA PHE A 10 13.07 -43.29 75.76
C PHE A 10 13.26 -42.99 74.24
N LEU A 11 14.42 -42.44 73.80
CA LEU A 11 14.83 -42.25 72.38
C LEU A 11 13.94 -41.28 71.52
N SER A 12 14.35 -40.75 70.35
CA SER A 12 15.54 -40.99 69.50
C SER A 12 15.89 -39.81 68.57
N LYS A 13 17.18 -39.75 68.20
CA LYS A 13 17.70 -39.41 66.85
C LYS A 13 17.74 -37.96 66.37
N ASP A 14 18.96 -37.45 66.28
CA ASP A 14 19.35 -36.19 65.63
C ASP A 14 19.05 -36.18 64.12
N SER A 15 18.66 -35.02 63.60
CA SER A 15 18.54 -34.75 62.16
C SER A 15 19.40 -33.54 61.76
N ASN A 16 20.68 -33.82 61.51
CA ASN A 16 21.67 -32.83 61.05
C ASN A 16 21.36 -32.35 59.61
N ILE A 17 20.35 -31.50 59.45
CA ILE A 17 19.98 -30.91 58.16
C ILE A 17 20.84 -29.66 57.91
N SER A 18 21.91 -29.89 57.16
CA SER A 18 22.83 -28.92 56.56
C SER A 18 22.30 -27.49 56.45
N THR A 19 22.95 -26.55 57.14
CA THR A 19 22.86 -25.11 56.88
C THR A 19 23.49 -24.82 55.51
N ARG A 20 22.75 -25.07 54.44
CA ARG A 20 23.19 -24.80 53.08
C ARG A 20 22.99 -23.32 52.77
N GLU A 21 23.93 -22.50 53.22
CA GLU A 21 24.01 -21.08 52.86
C GLU A 21 24.18 -20.94 51.34
N THR A 22 23.07 -20.73 50.63
CA THR A 22 23.09 -20.34 49.23
C THR A 22 23.47 -18.87 49.15
N PRO A 23 24.61 -18.49 48.54
CA PRO A 23 24.90 -17.07 48.32
C PRO A 23 23.82 -16.50 47.41
N ILE A 24 23.17 -15.43 47.86
CA ILE A 24 22.13 -14.74 47.08
C ILE A 24 22.83 -13.91 46.00
N THR A 25 23.19 -14.57 44.89
CA THR A 25 23.77 -13.95 43.70
C THR A 25 22.78 -12.92 43.15
N ALA A 26 23.05 -11.63 43.37
CA ALA A 26 22.17 -10.54 42.96
C ALA A 26 22.10 -10.42 41.42
N PRO A 27 20.95 -10.64 40.76
CA PRO A 27 20.81 -10.58 39.31
C PRO A 27 20.60 -9.14 38.80
N ASN A 28 21.11 -8.13 39.52
CA ASN A 28 20.72 -6.73 39.33
C ASN A 28 21.62 -5.96 38.35
N GLY A 29 22.79 -6.50 37.97
CA GLY A 29 23.74 -5.80 37.08
C GLY A 29 23.37 -5.86 35.59
N SER A 30 22.93 -7.02 35.10
CA SER A 30 22.60 -7.22 33.68
C SER A 30 21.28 -6.52 33.29
N ILE A 31 20.22 -6.74 34.07
CA ILE A 31 18.87 -6.22 33.78
C ILE A 31 18.86 -4.68 33.73
N TYR A 32 19.60 -4.03 34.64
CA TYR A 32 19.73 -2.57 34.65
C TYR A 32 20.53 -2.06 33.43
N SER A 33 21.50 -2.85 32.94
CA SER A 33 22.26 -2.52 31.74
C SER A 33 21.39 -2.64 30.48
N ASP A 34 20.70 -3.75 30.27
CA ASP A 34 19.83 -3.98 29.10
C ASP A 34 18.70 -2.93 29.01
N SER A 35 18.06 -2.62 30.13
CA SER A 35 17.02 -1.59 30.20
C SER A 35 17.55 -0.21 29.77
N SER A 36 18.77 0.13 30.21
CA SER A 36 19.46 1.37 29.81
C SER A 36 19.79 1.38 28.31
N TYR A 37 20.36 0.30 27.77
CA TYR A 37 20.65 0.19 26.33
C TYR A 37 19.37 0.26 25.47
N CYS A 38 18.29 -0.40 25.87
CA CYS A 38 16.99 -0.31 25.22
C CYS A 38 16.49 1.16 25.18
N GLY A 39 16.54 1.85 26.32
CA GLY A 39 16.16 3.26 26.43
C GLY A 39 17.03 4.22 25.60
N ILE A 40 18.32 3.91 25.42
CA ILE A 40 19.23 4.67 24.55
C ILE A 40 18.91 4.41 23.07
N MET A 41 18.75 3.14 22.67
CA MET A 41 18.43 2.77 21.28
C MET A 41 17.08 3.33 20.84
N ALA A 42 16.05 3.28 21.70
CA ALA A 42 14.75 3.87 21.42
C ALA A 42 14.84 5.39 21.21
N LYS A 43 15.63 6.12 22.01
CA LYS A 43 15.86 7.56 21.82
C LYS A 43 16.60 7.86 20.52
N VAL A 44 17.66 7.11 20.21
CA VAL A 44 18.42 7.27 18.96
C VAL A 44 17.54 7.01 17.74
N MET A 45 16.74 5.93 17.76
CA MET A 45 15.77 5.62 16.71
C MET A 45 14.72 6.73 16.56
N PHE A 46 14.17 7.24 17.66
CA PHE A 46 13.20 8.35 17.64
C PHE A 46 13.78 9.61 16.98
N PHE A 47 15.01 10.02 17.34
CA PHE A 47 15.68 11.16 16.71
C PHE A 47 15.94 10.93 15.22
N ILE A 48 16.36 9.72 14.82
CA ILE A 48 16.59 9.36 13.42
C ILE A 48 15.28 9.42 12.61
N CYS A 49 14.20 8.84 13.13
CA CYS A 49 12.87 8.90 12.49
C CYS A 49 12.33 10.33 12.37
N PHE A 50 12.56 11.18 13.38
CA PHE A 50 12.18 12.59 13.35
C PHE A 50 12.91 13.38 12.25
N ILE A 51 14.22 13.15 12.07
CA ILE A 51 15.00 13.76 10.98
C ILE A 51 14.56 13.23 9.62
N PHE A 52 14.33 11.92 9.47
CA PHE A 52 13.81 11.37 8.21
C PHE A 52 12.41 11.88 7.86
N ALA A 53 11.53 12.09 8.85
CA ALA A 53 10.22 12.70 8.64
C ALA A 53 10.33 14.15 8.11
N LEU A 54 11.23 14.97 8.68
CA LEU A 54 11.51 16.33 8.18
C LEU A 54 12.04 16.32 6.74
N VAL A 55 13.03 15.49 6.44
CA VAL A 55 13.62 15.38 5.09
C VAL A 55 12.59 14.85 4.08
N GLY A 56 11.80 13.84 4.44
CA GLY A 56 10.77 13.26 3.59
C GLY A 56 9.57 14.18 3.37
N MET A 57 9.16 14.98 4.36
CA MET A 57 8.17 16.04 4.16
C MET A 57 8.67 17.09 3.16
N ALA A 58 9.92 17.56 3.29
CA ALA A 58 10.49 18.53 2.36
C ALA A 58 10.60 17.96 0.92
N ALA A 59 11.03 16.69 0.78
CA ALA A 59 11.11 16.01 -0.50
C ALA A 59 9.73 15.85 -1.17
N ASN A 60 8.72 15.37 -0.43
CA ASN A 60 7.38 15.18 -0.97
C ASN A 60 6.67 16.52 -1.26
N ALA A 61 6.85 17.55 -0.43
CA ALA A 61 6.39 18.90 -0.72
C ALA A 61 7.00 19.46 -2.02
N MET A 62 8.29 19.19 -2.29
CA MET A 62 8.95 19.56 -3.55
C MET A 62 8.36 18.79 -4.74
N VAL A 63 8.06 17.49 -4.61
CA VAL A 63 7.37 16.71 -5.65
C VAL A 63 5.96 17.26 -5.92
N LEU A 64 5.18 17.54 -4.88
CA LEU A 64 3.85 18.16 -4.98
C LEU A 64 3.90 19.53 -5.67
N TRP A 65 4.89 20.36 -5.34
CA TRP A 65 5.10 21.67 -5.98
C TRP A 65 5.46 21.54 -7.47
N LEU A 66 6.41 20.67 -7.81
CA LEU A 66 6.86 20.46 -9.19
C LEU A 66 5.75 19.87 -10.09
N LEU A 67 5.05 18.83 -9.64
CA LEU A 67 3.96 18.21 -10.41
C LEU A 67 2.64 18.97 -10.34
N GLY A 68 2.43 19.80 -9.31
CA GLY A 68 1.26 20.66 -9.17
C GLY A 68 1.30 21.88 -10.09
N PHE A 69 2.44 22.58 -10.15
CA PHE A 69 2.54 23.89 -10.81
C PHE A 69 3.47 23.94 -12.04
N ARG A 70 4.46 23.05 -12.16
CA ARG A 70 5.55 23.18 -13.15
C ARG A 70 5.48 22.18 -14.31
N LEU A 71 4.71 21.09 -14.17
CA LEU A 71 4.64 20.00 -15.16
C LEU A 71 3.23 19.84 -15.76
N HIS A 72 3.16 19.57 -17.06
CA HIS A 72 1.91 19.23 -17.75
C HIS A 72 1.30 17.93 -17.18
N ARG A 73 0.06 18.01 -16.68
CA ARG A 73 -0.67 16.87 -16.05
C ARG A 73 -0.88 15.71 -17.01
N ASN A 74 0.03 14.73 -16.93
CA ASN A 74 -0.06 13.42 -17.58
C ASN A 74 -0.65 12.41 -16.59
N ALA A 75 -1.34 11.36 -17.06
CA ALA A 75 -1.98 10.37 -16.17
C ALA A 75 -1.02 9.74 -15.14
N PHE A 76 0.22 9.44 -15.53
CA PHE A 76 1.26 8.96 -14.60
C PHE A 76 1.66 10.00 -13.53
N SER A 77 1.60 11.29 -13.86
CA SER A 77 1.86 12.38 -12.91
C SER A 77 0.71 12.55 -11.91
N VAL A 78 -0.52 12.11 -12.24
CA VAL A 78 -1.63 12.09 -11.26
C VAL A 78 -1.37 11.04 -10.17
N TYR A 79 -0.88 9.85 -10.54
CA TYR A 79 -0.49 8.84 -9.55
C TYR A 79 0.67 9.31 -8.66
N ILE A 80 1.74 9.88 -9.23
CA ILE A 80 2.85 10.44 -8.42
C ILE A 80 2.36 11.57 -7.50
N LEU A 81 1.47 12.44 -7.98
CA LEU A 81 0.92 13.53 -7.16
C LEU A 81 0.07 13.00 -5.99
N ASN A 82 -0.68 11.91 -6.18
CA ASN A 82 -1.42 11.26 -5.10
C ASN A 82 -0.50 10.50 -4.14
N LEU A 83 0.55 9.84 -4.64
CA LEU A 83 1.56 9.17 -3.82
C LEU A 83 2.29 10.17 -2.92
N ALA A 84 2.84 11.24 -3.51
CA ALA A 84 3.50 12.31 -2.75
C ALA A 84 2.54 13.05 -1.80
N MET A 85 1.23 13.05 -2.07
CA MET A 85 0.22 13.55 -1.14
C MET A 85 0.04 12.60 0.05
N ALA A 86 -0.08 11.28 -0.19
CA ALA A 86 -0.16 10.28 0.87
C ALA A 86 1.12 10.24 1.72
N ASP A 87 2.30 10.26 1.10
CA ASP A 87 3.59 10.26 1.78
C ASP A 87 3.80 11.55 2.60
N PHE A 88 3.44 12.72 2.06
CA PHE A 88 3.48 13.98 2.80
C PHE A 88 2.51 13.97 3.99
N LEU A 89 1.29 13.46 3.79
CA LEU A 89 0.27 13.36 4.84
C LEU A 89 0.72 12.43 5.97
N PHE A 90 1.23 11.24 5.62
CA PHE A 90 1.80 10.27 6.55
C PHE A 90 2.94 10.88 7.37
N LEU A 91 3.96 11.46 6.71
CA LEU A 91 5.12 12.02 7.41
C LEU A 91 4.76 13.25 8.25
N CYS A 92 3.76 14.04 7.85
CA CYS A 92 3.23 15.16 8.63
C CYS A 92 2.55 14.68 9.92
N PHE A 93 1.65 13.69 9.84
CA PHE A 93 1.01 13.13 11.02
C PHE A 93 2.00 12.36 11.91
N GLN A 94 2.94 11.62 11.33
CA GLN A 94 4.01 10.94 12.07
C GLN A 94 4.93 11.94 12.81
N PHE A 95 5.25 13.08 12.19
CA PHE A 95 6.01 14.16 12.82
C PHE A 95 5.25 14.78 14.01
N ILE A 96 3.96 15.06 13.84
CA ILE A 96 3.10 15.59 14.92
C ILE A 96 2.95 14.54 16.05
N PHE A 97 2.78 13.26 15.71
CA PHE A 97 2.71 12.14 16.65
C PHE A 97 3.98 12.06 17.51
N TYR A 98 5.17 12.16 16.91
CA TYR A 98 6.42 12.20 17.66
C TYR A 98 6.53 13.45 18.55
N LEU A 99 6.11 14.64 18.09
CA LEU A 99 6.06 15.83 18.94
C LEU A 99 5.09 15.67 20.12
N LEU A 100 3.93 15.03 19.91
CA LEU A 100 2.96 14.75 20.98
C LEU A 100 3.50 13.73 21.99
N ILE A 101 4.22 12.69 21.55
CA ILE A 101 4.95 11.79 22.46
C ILE A 101 5.99 12.56 23.28
N LEU A 102 6.77 13.45 22.64
CA LEU A 102 7.77 14.25 23.34
C LEU A 102 7.15 15.15 24.41
N ILE A 103 6.04 15.83 24.08
CA ILE A 103 5.28 16.66 25.03
C ILE A 103 4.66 15.81 26.14
N ASN A 104 4.13 14.62 25.84
CA ASN A 104 3.56 13.71 26.83
C ASN A 104 4.63 13.25 27.84
N ILE A 105 5.84 12.93 27.39
CA ILE A 105 6.98 12.55 28.26
C ILE A 105 7.35 13.67 29.24
N PHE A 106 7.31 14.94 28.82
CA PHE A 106 7.69 16.07 29.67
C PHE A 106 6.57 16.62 30.56
N TYR A 107 5.31 16.54 30.13
CA TYR A 107 4.18 17.23 30.78
C TYR A 107 3.03 16.32 31.21
N TYR A 108 2.94 15.09 30.69
CA TYR A 108 1.91 14.09 31.01
C TYR A 108 0.44 14.52 30.78
N THR A 109 0.21 15.60 30.01
CA THR A 109 -1.11 16.24 29.81
C THR A 109 -1.92 15.71 28.62
N ILE A 110 -1.30 14.99 27.68
CA ILE A 110 -1.96 14.60 26.41
C ILE A 110 -2.80 13.33 26.61
N SER A 111 -4.08 13.42 26.24
CA SER A 111 -5.04 12.30 26.29
C SER A 111 -4.72 11.20 25.27
N ILE A 112 -4.89 9.95 25.68
CA ILE A 112 -4.69 8.75 24.86
C ILE A 112 -5.54 8.75 23.58
N HIS A 113 -6.74 9.35 23.60
CA HIS A 113 -7.61 9.44 22.43
C HIS A 113 -7.02 10.35 21.33
N ILE A 114 -6.26 11.37 21.71
CA ILE A 114 -5.56 12.25 20.76
C ILE A 114 -4.42 11.44 20.11
N LEU A 115 -3.62 10.75 20.92
CA LEU A 115 -2.52 9.93 20.43
C LEU A 115 -3.01 8.83 19.47
N LEU A 116 -4.10 8.13 19.84
CA LEU A 116 -4.75 7.13 19.00
C LEU A 116 -5.21 7.72 17.66
N PHE A 117 -5.90 8.87 17.66
CA PHE A 117 -6.35 9.52 16.42
C PHE A 117 -5.19 9.78 15.44
N PHE A 118 -4.04 10.25 15.93
CA PHE A 118 -2.85 10.42 15.08
C PHE A 118 -2.29 9.09 14.56
N THR A 119 -2.40 7.99 15.32
CA THR A 119 -2.08 6.64 14.84
C THR A 119 -3.00 6.22 13.69
N VAL A 120 -4.34 6.27 13.86
CA VAL A 120 -5.31 5.81 12.85
C VAL A 120 -5.13 6.55 11.53
N VAL A 121 -4.98 7.88 11.58
CA VAL A 121 -4.80 8.70 10.38
C VAL A 121 -3.45 8.43 9.69
N SER A 122 -2.41 8.07 10.46
CA SER A 122 -1.11 7.65 9.89
C SER A 122 -1.20 6.27 9.22
N ILE A 123 -1.92 5.31 9.80
CA ILE A 123 -2.20 4.00 9.19
C ILE A 123 -2.98 4.16 7.88
N PHE A 124 -4.00 5.02 7.86
CA PHE A 124 -4.76 5.35 6.65
C PHE A 124 -3.89 5.93 5.53
N ALA A 125 -3.02 6.90 5.85
CA ALA A 125 -2.11 7.50 4.88
C ALA A 125 -1.09 6.47 4.34
N TYR A 126 -0.58 5.58 5.20
CA TYR A 126 0.31 4.48 4.82
C TYR A 126 -0.37 3.48 3.86
N PHE A 127 -1.58 3.01 4.18
CA PHE A 127 -2.33 2.13 3.26
C PHE A 127 -2.64 2.82 1.93
N CYS A 128 -2.87 4.14 1.92
CA CYS A 128 -3.04 4.89 0.68
C CYS A 128 -1.77 4.89 -0.18
N GLY A 129 -0.61 5.16 0.42
CA GLY A 129 0.68 5.08 -0.27
C GLY A 129 0.94 3.69 -0.88
N LEU A 130 0.73 2.61 -0.11
CA LEU A 130 0.85 1.23 -0.60
C LEU A 130 -0.10 0.92 -1.76
N ASN A 131 -1.37 1.31 -1.66
CA ASN A 131 -2.38 1.06 -2.68
C ASN A 131 -2.05 1.81 -4.00
N ILE A 132 -1.56 3.05 -3.91
CA ILE A 132 -1.11 3.83 -5.08
C ILE A 132 0.16 3.24 -5.68
N LEU A 133 1.13 2.81 -4.86
CA LEU A 133 2.38 2.19 -5.32
C LEU A 133 2.11 0.84 -6.04
N SER A 134 1.18 0.05 -5.53
CA SER A 134 0.68 -1.17 -6.17
C SER A 134 0.04 -0.86 -7.54
N ALA A 135 -0.85 0.14 -7.61
CA ALA A 135 -1.47 0.57 -8.87
C ALA A 135 -0.44 1.10 -9.90
N ILE A 136 0.60 1.82 -9.45
CA ILE A 136 1.74 2.25 -10.28
C ILE A 136 2.48 1.03 -10.85
N SER A 137 2.78 0.03 -10.04
CA SER A 137 3.43 -1.21 -10.48
C SER A 137 2.58 -1.93 -11.54
N ILE A 138 1.27 -2.06 -11.30
CA ILE A 138 0.33 -2.68 -12.22
C ILE A 138 0.23 -1.92 -13.56
N GLU A 139 0.13 -0.57 -13.55
CA GLU A 139 0.13 0.23 -14.79
C GLU A 139 1.43 0.00 -15.60
N ARG A 140 2.57 -0.10 -14.92
CA ARG A 140 3.87 -0.35 -15.57
C ARG A 140 3.95 -1.75 -16.19
N CYS A 141 3.56 -2.80 -15.47
CA CYS A 141 3.52 -4.16 -16.00
C CYS A 141 2.60 -4.28 -17.23
N LEU A 142 1.42 -3.64 -17.20
CA LEU A 142 0.48 -3.61 -18.32
C LEU A 142 1.01 -2.84 -19.54
N SER A 143 1.70 -1.72 -19.32
CA SER A 143 2.35 -0.95 -20.39
C SER A 143 3.46 -1.74 -21.11
N VAL A 144 4.09 -2.71 -20.43
CA VAL A 144 5.11 -3.59 -21.02
C VAL A 144 4.46 -4.78 -21.74
N MET A 145 3.46 -5.44 -21.12
CA MET A 145 2.82 -6.62 -21.71
C MET A 145 1.91 -6.30 -22.91
N TRP A 146 1.21 -5.16 -22.91
CA TRP A 146 0.20 -4.83 -23.92
C TRP A 146 0.35 -3.39 -24.46
N PRO A 147 1.49 -3.02 -25.07
CA PRO A 147 1.82 -1.64 -25.41
C PRO A 147 0.84 -1.00 -26.41
N ILE A 148 0.31 -1.76 -27.36
CA ILE A 148 -0.66 -1.28 -28.36
C ILE A 148 -2.00 -0.91 -27.66
N TRP A 149 -2.47 -1.76 -26.74
CA TRP A 149 -3.70 -1.50 -25.99
C TRP A 149 -3.56 -0.27 -25.08
N TYR A 150 -2.44 -0.19 -24.35
CA TYR A 150 -2.13 0.92 -23.44
C TYR A 150 -2.03 2.28 -24.15
N ARG A 151 -1.67 2.30 -25.44
CA ARG A 151 -1.68 3.50 -26.29
C ARG A 151 -3.10 3.92 -26.69
N CYS A 152 -4.00 2.97 -26.96
CA CYS A 152 -5.35 3.25 -27.45
C CYS A 152 -6.38 3.51 -26.33
N GLN A 153 -6.26 2.87 -25.16
CA GLN A 153 -7.28 2.91 -24.11
C GLN A 153 -6.87 3.74 -22.87
N ARG A 154 -6.28 4.92 -23.08
CA ARG A 154 -5.82 5.81 -21.99
C ARG A 154 -6.53 7.18 -21.93
N PRO A 155 -7.82 7.26 -21.52
CA PRO A 155 -8.47 8.53 -21.24
C PRO A 155 -7.76 9.29 -20.11
N ARG A 156 -7.68 10.62 -20.21
CA ARG A 156 -6.91 11.45 -19.28
C ARG A 156 -7.41 11.42 -17.82
N HIS A 157 -8.68 11.09 -17.62
CA HIS A 157 -9.38 11.18 -16.32
C HIS A 157 -9.39 9.89 -15.50
N THR A 158 -9.08 8.72 -16.08
CA THR A 158 -9.14 7.43 -15.36
C THR A 158 -8.15 7.36 -14.18
N SER A 159 -6.99 8.01 -14.31
CA SER A 159 -5.99 8.13 -13.23
C SER A 159 -6.51 8.87 -11.98
N ALA A 160 -7.42 9.84 -12.13
CA ALA A 160 -8.02 10.54 -10.99
C ALA A 160 -9.10 9.68 -10.31
N VAL A 161 -9.95 9.00 -11.10
CA VAL A 161 -11.01 8.11 -10.59
C VAL A 161 -10.41 6.91 -9.86
N THR A 162 -9.36 6.29 -10.42
CA THR A 162 -8.63 5.19 -9.77
C THR A 162 -7.97 5.64 -8.47
N CYS A 163 -7.30 6.79 -8.43
CA CYS A 163 -6.79 7.33 -7.16
C CYS A 163 -7.91 7.51 -6.13
N ALA A 164 -9.05 8.10 -6.49
CA ALA A 164 -10.18 8.27 -5.57
C ALA A 164 -10.75 6.93 -5.04
N LEU A 165 -10.79 5.89 -5.88
CA LEU A 165 -11.17 4.53 -5.47
C LEU A 165 -10.12 3.90 -4.53
N LEU A 166 -8.83 4.16 -4.73
CA LEU A 166 -7.75 3.68 -3.85
C LEU A 166 -7.75 4.40 -2.50
N TRP A 167 -8.08 5.71 -2.45
CA TRP A 167 -8.34 6.44 -1.21
C TRP A 167 -9.53 5.81 -0.44
N ALA A 168 -10.65 5.55 -1.12
CA ALA A 168 -11.82 4.92 -0.52
C ALA A 168 -11.56 3.47 -0.05
N LEU A 169 -10.79 2.70 -0.82
CA LEU A 169 -10.34 1.35 -0.42
C LEU A 169 -9.45 1.43 0.84
N SER A 170 -8.50 2.38 0.89
CA SER A 170 -7.61 2.55 2.05
C SER A 170 -8.38 2.94 3.32
N LEU A 171 -9.47 3.69 3.19
CA LEU A 171 -10.39 3.98 4.31
C LEU A 171 -11.04 2.69 4.82
N MET A 172 -11.62 1.88 3.91
CA MET A 172 -12.25 0.60 4.25
C MET A 172 -11.26 -0.38 4.90
N LEU A 173 -10.01 -0.40 4.43
CA LEU A 173 -8.95 -1.24 5.01
C LEU A 173 -8.52 -0.75 6.40
N THR A 174 -8.45 0.57 6.63
CA THR A 174 -8.15 1.12 7.98
C THR A 174 -9.27 0.83 8.97
N LEU A 175 -10.53 0.95 8.54
CA LEU A 175 -11.70 0.59 9.37
C LEU A 175 -11.74 -0.92 9.66
N LEU A 176 -11.33 -1.76 8.70
CA LEU A 176 -11.21 -3.20 8.91
C LEU A 176 -10.06 -3.55 9.87
N ASP A 177 -8.95 -2.80 9.84
CA ASP A 177 -7.80 -2.97 10.74
C ASP A 177 -8.15 -2.58 12.20
N GLU A 178 -8.88 -1.48 12.41
CA GLU A 178 -9.41 -1.08 13.73
C GLU A 178 -10.33 -2.18 14.32
N GLU A 179 -11.28 -2.70 13.54
CA GLU A 179 -12.21 -3.77 13.97
C GLU A 179 -11.50 -5.13 14.13
N ALA A 180 -10.48 -5.42 13.31
CA ALA A 180 -9.63 -6.59 13.48
C ALA A 180 -8.83 -6.52 14.80
N CYS A 181 -8.25 -5.36 15.10
CA CYS A 181 -7.48 -5.11 16.31
C CYS A 181 -8.36 -5.16 17.56
N SER A 182 -9.57 -4.58 17.51
CA SER A 182 -10.53 -4.60 18.62
C SER A 182 -10.95 -6.03 19.02
N LEU A 183 -11.09 -6.91 18.03
CA LEU A 183 -11.34 -8.35 18.22
C LEU A 183 -10.08 -9.11 18.68
N LEU A 184 -8.91 -8.82 18.09
CA LEU A 184 -7.66 -9.55 18.37
C LEU A 184 -7.09 -9.31 19.77
N VAL A 185 -7.34 -8.15 20.38
CA VAL A 185 -6.91 -7.87 21.77
C VAL A 185 -7.52 -8.85 22.79
N ASN A 186 -8.63 -9.54 22.46
CA ASN A 186 -9.21 -10.61 23.27
C ASN A 186 -8.63 -12.02 23.01
N SER A 187 -7.82 -12.21 21.97
CA SER A 187 -7.28 -13.53 21.59
C SER A 187 -5.85 -13.42 21.04
N SER A 188 -4.87 -13.80 21.85
CA SER A 188 -3.43 -13.63 21.63
C SER A 188 -2.82 -14.50 20.52
N ASP A 189 -3.32 -14.42 19.28
CA ASP A 189 -2.86 -15.22 18.13
C ASP A 189 -2.24 -14.37 17.00
N MET A 190 -0.92 -14.43 16.90
CA MET A 190 -0.09 -13.86 15.83
C MET A 190 -0.49 -14.33 14.41
N PHE A 191 -1.19 -15.47 14.33
CA PHE A 191 -1.65 -16.13 13.09
C PHE A 191 -2.67 -15.30 12.29
N TRP A 192 -3.46 -14.45 12.95
CA TRP A 192 -4.49 -13.67 12.28
C TRP A 192 -3.93 -12.48 11.50
N CYS A 193 -2.85 -11.84 11.98
CA CYS A 193 -2.17 -10.77 11.25
C CYS A 193 -1.74 -11.25 9.84
N GLN A 194 -1.12 -12.43 9.78
CA GLN A 194 -0.73 -13.09 8.54
C GLN A 194 -1.93 -13.52 7.67
N THR A 195 -3.10 -13.69 8.27
CA THR A 195 -4.36 -13.98 7.56
C THR A 195 -4.98 -12.69 6.99
N PHE A 196 -4.88 -11.56 7.71
CA PHE A 196 -5.28 -10.24 7.20
C PHE A 196 -4.41 -9.79 6.02
N ASP A 197 -3.09 -10.08 6.01
CA ASP A 197 -2.24 -9.88 4.83
C ASP A 197 -2.74 -10.68 3.60
N PHE A 198 -3.22 -11.91 3.79
CA PHE A 198 -3.83 -12.70 2.72
C PHE A 198 -5.18 -12.14 2.26
N ILE A 199 -6.01 -11.64 3.19
CA ILE A 199 -7.27 -10.97 2.88
C ILE A 199 -7.01 -9.65 2.13
N MET A 200 -6.01 -8.87 2.53
CA MET A 200 -5.53 -7.66 1.82
C MET A 200 -5.22 -7.97 0.35
N ILE A 201 -4.40 -9.00 0.10
CA ILE A 201 -4.06 -9.45 -1.26
C ILE A 201 -5.32 -9.86 -2.03
N SER A 202 -6.20 -10.67 -1.43
CA SER A 202 -7.40 -11.20 -2.08
C SER A 202 -8.46 -10.11 -2.39
N CYS A 203 -8.73 -9.21 -1.44
CA CYS A 203 -9.68 -8.13 -1.60
C CYS A 203 -9.18 -7.01 -2.52
N CYS A 204 -7.87 -6.74 -2.57
CA CYS A 204 -7.31 -5.82 -3.57
C CYS A 204 -7.31 -6.46 -4.97
N ALA A 205 -7.00 -7.75 -5.08
CA ALA A 205 -6.96 -8.44 -6.36
C ALA A 205 -8.32 -8.45 -7.07
N ASN A 206 -9.43 -8.76 -6.39
CA ASN A 206 -10.70 -9.04 -7.05
C ASN A 206 -11.31 -7.85 -7.84
N PRO A 207 -11.49 -6.63 -7.28
CA PRO A 207 -12.03 -5.49 -8.05
C PRO A 207 -11.12 -5.08 -9.21
N ILE A 208 -9.81 -5.17 -9.01
CA ILE A 208 -8.79 -4.88 -10.02
C ILE A 208 -8.86 -5.91 -11.16
N ILE A 209 -8.98 -7.21 -10.83
CA ILE A 209 -9.21 -8.29 -11.80
C ILE A 209 -10.52 -8.08 -12.54
N TYR A 210 -11.63 -7.73 -11.90
CA TYR A 210 -12.89 -7.48 -12.61
C TYR A 210 -12.82 -6.28 -13.57
N PHE A 211 -12.14 -5.20 -13.18
CA PHE A 211 -11.89 -4.06 -14.08
C PHE A 211 -11.04 -4.46 -15.30
N PHE A 212 -10.00 -5.27 -15.10
CA PHE A 212 -9.17 -5.77 -16.20
C PHE A 212 -9.86 -6.83 -17.06
N VAL A 213 -10.61 -7.78 -16.48
CA VAL A 213 -11.40 -8.76 -17.22
C VAL A 213 -12.48 -8.07 -18.05
N GLY A 214 -13.14 -7.03 -17.51
CA GLY A 214 -14.05 -6.17 -18.26
C GLY A 214 -13.36 -5.50 -19.46
N SER A 215 -12.23 -4.83 -19.22
CA SER A 215 -11.43 -4.19 -20.27
C SER A 215 -10.93 -5.18 -21.33
N ILE A 216 -10.41 -6.33 -20.93
CA ILE A 216 -9.87 -7.38 -21.82
C ILE A 216 -11.01 -8.01 -22.65
N ARG A 217 -12.18 -8.26 -22.05
CA ARG A 217 -13.35 -8.81 -22.76
C ARG A 217 -13.89 -7.82 -23.79
N HIS A 218 -13.98 -6.53 -23.45
CA HIS A 218 -14.32 -5.47 -24.38
C HIS A 218 -13.25 -5.30 -25.48
N HIS A 219 -11.97 -5.34 -25.14
CA HIS A 219 -10.89 -5.14 -26.11
C HIS A 219 -10.71 -6.34 -27.05
N ARG A 220 -10.91 -7.59 -26.62
CA ARG A 220 -10.98 -8.75 -27.53
C ARG A 220 -12.16 -8.66 -28.52
N PHE A 221 -13.20 -7.90 -28.21
CA PHE A 221 -14.29 -7.60 -29.13
C PHE A 221 -13.88 -6.53 -30.16
N GLN A 222 -13.34 -5.40 -29.68
CA GLN A 222 -12.83 -4.31 -30.55
C GLN A 222 -11.70 -4.75 -31.48
N GLN A 223 -10.74 -5.55 -31.00
CA GLN A 223 -9.64 -6.02 -31.84
C GLN A 223 -10.11 -7.02 -32.91
N LYS A 224 -11.20 -7.78 -32.65
CA LYS A 224 -11.85 -8.63 -33.65
C LYS A 224 -12.60 -7.81 -34.70
N SER A 225 -13.38 -6.81 -34.31
CA SER A 225 -14.09 -5.95 -35.27
C SER A 225 -13.11 -5.16 -36.14
N LEU A 226 -12.04 -4.60 -35.56
CA LEU A 226 -11.01 -3.88 -36.30
C LEU A 226 -10.28 -4.78 -37.31
N LYS A 227 -9.95 -6.03 -36.94
CA LYS A 227 -9.35 -6.99 -37.89
C LYS A 227 -10.28 -7.31 -39.05
N LEU A 228 -11.57 -7.51 -38.79
CA LEU A 228 -12.60 -7.73 -39.81
C LEU A 228 -12.76 -6.52 -40.74
N PHE A 229 -12.72 -5.31 -40.18
CA PHE A 229 -12.83 -4.07 -40.96
C PHE A 229 -11.59 -3.85 -41.85
N LEU A 230 -10.40 -4.09 -41.31
CA LEU A 230 -9.13 -3.95 -42.03
C LEU A 230 -8.93 -5.04 -43.09
N GLN A 231 -9.46 -6.25 -42.89
CA GLN A 231 -9.47 -7.28 -43.93
C GLN A 231 -10.37 -6.88 -45.11
N ARG A 232 -11.56 -6.33 -44.88
CA ARG A 232 -12.41 -5.81 -45.97
C ARG A 232 -11.74 -4.68 -46.74
N ALA A 233 -11.25 -3.67 -46.03
CA ALA A 233 -10.57 -2.52 -46.64
C ALA A 233 -9.28 -2.87 -47.42
N LEU A 234 -8.70 -4.06 -47.22
CA LEU A 234 -7.55 -4.59 -47.98
C LEU A 234 -7.95 -5.59 -49.09
N GLN A 235 -9.24 -5.93 -49.22
CA GLN A 235 -9.79 -6.70 -50.33
C GLN A 235 -10.57 -5.82 -51.33
N ASP A 236 -10.90 -4.59 -50.95
CA ASP A 236 -11.67 -3.63 -51.74
C ASP A 236 -10.78 -2.69 -52.61
N THR A 237 -9.53 -3.08 -52.95
CA THR A 237 -8.69 -2.36 -53.92
C THR A 237 -8.86 -2.94 -55.34
N PRO A 238 -9.53 -2.24 -56.28
CA PRO A 238 -9.60 -2.68 -57.66
C PRO A 238 -8.28 -2.41 -58.39
N GLU A 239 -7.84 -3.36 -59.21
CA GLU A 239 -6.91 -3.09 -60.30
C GLU A 239 -7.73 -2.50 -61.46
N GLU A 240 -7.88 -1.18 -61.52
CA GLU A 240 -8.59 -0.52 -62.64
C GLU A 240 -7.77 -0.63 -63.93
N GLU A 241 -8.38 -1.23 -64.95
CA GLU A 241 -7.78 -1.39 -66.28
C GLU A 241 -7.58 -0.04 -66.96
N ALA A 242 -6.32 0.29 -67.25
CA ALA A 242 -5.96 1.46 -68.04
C ALA A 242 -5.55 1.05 -69.46
N ASP A 243 -6.53 0.95 -70.36
CA ASP A 243 -6.43 1.71 -71.62
C ASP A 243 -7.82 2.10 -72.16
N GLY A 244 -7.88 3.18 -72.91
CA GLY A 244 -9.13 3.82 -73.31
C GLY A 244 -8.97 4.77 -74.50
N GLU A 245 -8.63 4.23 -75.67
CA GLU A 245 -8.63 5.02 -76.90
C GLU A 245 -10.05 5.37 -77.35
N ARG A 246 -10.23 6.66 -77.66
CA ARG A 246 -11.48 7.21 -78.22
C ARG A 246 -11.30 7.43 -79.71
N VAL A 247 -12.31 7.09 -80.50
CA VAL A 247 -12.67 7.92 -81.66
C VAL A 247 -14.16 8.18 -81.62
N SER A 248 -14.53 9.46 -81.81
CA SER A 248 -15.90 9.87 -82.08
C SER A 248 -15.86 10.81 -83.28
N SER A 249 -16.64 10.48 -84.30
CA SER A 249 -16.87 11.30 -85.49
C SER A 249 -18.24 10.89 -86.04
N GLY A 250 -19.10 11.85 -86.34
CA GLY A 250 -20.39 11.57 -86.95
C GLY A 250 -20.85 12.74 -87.81
N GLU A 251 -21.51 12.40 -88.90
CA GLU A 251 -22.33 13.31 -89.71
C GLU A 251 -23.43 12.46 -90.39
N PRO A 252 -24.64 13.00 -90.66
CA PRO A 252 -25.74 12.27 -91.30
C PRO A 252 -25.85 12.57 -92.81
N GLU A 253 -26.91 12.03 -93.45
CA GLU A 253 -27.21 12.09 -94.89
C GLU A 253 -26.27 11.19 -95.75
N GLU A 254 -26.65 10.68 -96.92
CA GLU A 254 -27.85 10.92 -97.75
C GLU A 254 -28.47 9.59 -98.28
N LEU A 255 -29.45 9.70 -99.18
CA LEU A 255 -30.28 8.63 -99.76
C LEU A 255 -29.75 8.18 -101.13
N ASP A 256 -29.69 6.87 -101.43
CA ASP A 256 -30.00 6.38 -102.79
C ASP A 256 -30.36 4.86 -102.87
N THR A 257 -30.84 4.47 -104.05
CA THR A 257 -31.31 3.18 -104.57
C THR A 257 -30.27 2.03 -104.50
N VAL A 258 -30.62 0.73 -104.60
CA VAL A 258 -31.66 0.03 -105.39
C VAL A 258 -32.38 -1.06 -104.59
#